data_AF-A0A0J7J9D1-F1
#
_entry.id   AF-A0A0J7J9D1-F1
#
_cell.length_a   1.000
_cell.length_b   1.000
_cell.length_c   1.000
_cell.angle_alpha   90.00
_cell.angle_beta   90.00
_cell.angle_gamma   90.00
#
_symmetry.space_group_name_H-M   'P 1'
#
loop_
_entity.id
_entity.type
_entity.pdbx_description
1 polymer ?
#
loop_
_entity_poly.entity_id
_entity_poly.type
_entity_poly.pdbx_seq_one_letter_code
_entity_poly.pdbx_strand_id
1 'polypeptide(L)'
;MSYGFASILLAVTGGVLVIAGLLFFRHPRWLLGWLIGTAVFGVILAGLYALVIAKNLASYQSLEGIPTVATISTQRQTEQIWRVTLETEDGRVEERTLRGDQWQVDVRMSRFSGPLGWLGISPAYRLDSLSGRYTSLEQSRTAPQTEISLAPNSRLDLWQLDRQLHLPFVEGVSGKVAFMPMRDGATFKLRLSAAGLVAVPANDQARAAVQLWDQ
;
A
#
# COMPACT_ATOMS: atom_id res chain seq x y z
N MET A 1 -49.02 49.97 -3.31
CA MET A 1 -49.19 49.25 -2.04
C MET A 1 -48.20 49.85 -1.04
N SER A 2 -48.69 50.25 0.13
CA SER A 2 -48.10 51.27 1.01
C SER A 2 -46.85 50.79 1.77
N TYR A 3 -45.75 51.55 1.67
CA TYR A 3 -44.52 51.38 2.46
C TYR A 3 -44.73 51.44 3.99
N GLY A 4 -45.88 51.98 4.44
CA GLY A 4 -46.23 52.06 5.86
C GLY A 4 -46.50 50.71 6.53
N PHE A 5 -47.00 49.71 5.79
CA PHE A 5 -47.22 48.38 6.36
C PHE A 5 -45.89 47.63 6.57
N ALA A 6 -44.95 47.77 5.63
CA ALA A 6 -43.64 47.16 5.72
C ALA A 6 -42.81 47.75 6.87
N SER A 7 -42.86 49.07 7.09
CA SER A 7 -42.14 49.72 8.20
C SER A 7 -42.71 49.35 9.57
N ILE A 8 -44.04 49.25 9.71
CA ILE A 8 -44.67 48.78 10.94
C ILE A 8 -44.30 47.33 11.22
N LEU A 9 -44.31 46.46 10.21
CA LEU A 9 -43.91 45.06 10.39
C LEU A 9 -42.45 44.95 10.84
N LEU A 10 -41.54 45.68 10.19
CA LEU A 10 -40.12 45.69 10.57
C LEU A 10 -39.90 46.23 11.99
N ALA A 11 -40.62 47.28 12.36
CA ALA A 11 -40.53 47.88 13.70
C ALA A 11 -41.05 46.93 14.79
N VAL A 12 -42.15 46.22 14.53
CA VAL A 12 -42.71 45.22 15.44
C VAL A 12 -41.78 44.02 15.55
N THR A 13 -41.28 43.49 14.43
CA THR A 13 -40.32 42.38 14.44
C THR A 13 -39.03 42.76 15.16
N GLY A 14 -38.50 43.96 14.90
CA GLY A 14 -37.33 44.50 15.58
C GLY A 14 -37.56 44.68 17.08
N GLY A 15 -38.70 45.24 17.48
CA GLY A 15 -39.07 45.39 18.89
C GLY A 15 -39.20 44.05 19.61
N VAL A 16 -39.85 43.06 18.99
CA VAL A 16 -39.96 41.70 19.54
C VAL A 16 -38.58 41.05 19.69
N LEU A 17 -37.69 41.20 18.72
CA LEU A 17 -36.32 40.67 18.79
C LEU A 17 -35.51 41.32 19.91
N VAL A 18 -35.63 42.64 20.11
CA VAL A 18 -34.94 43.36 21.18
C VAL A 18 -35.48 42.95 22.56
N ILE A 19 -36.80 42.84 22.72
CA ILE A 19 -37.42 42.40 23.98
C ILE A 19 -37.06 40.95 24.28
N ALA A 20 -37.08 40.07 23.27
CA ALA A 20 -36.64 38.68 23.40
C ALA A 20 -35.16 38.62 23.82
N GLY A 21 -34.28 39.41 23.20
CA GLY A 21 -32.86 39.49 23.57
C GLY A 21 -32.62 40.01 24.98
N LEU A 22 -33.37 41.01 25.44
CA LEU A 22 -33.28 41.56 26.80
C LEU A 22 -33.82 40.58 27.86
N LEU A 23 -34.92 39.88 27.58
CA LEU A 23 -35.47 38.84 28.45
C LEU A 23 -34.53 37.63 28.53
N PHE A 24 -33.89 37.28 27.42
CA PHE A 24 -32.90 36.21 27.34
C PHE A 24 -31.65 36.50 28.20
N PHE A 25 -31.25 37.77 28.34
CA PHE A 25 -30.13 38.19 29.20
C PHE A 25 -30.43 38.12 30.71
N ARG A 26 -31.70 38.03 31.13
CA ARG A 26 -32.06 37.89 32.56
C ARG A 26 -31.75 36.51 33.15
N HIS A 27 -31.55 35.49 32.33
CA HIS A 27 -31.26 34.12 32.80
C HIS A 27 -29.90 33.61 32.27
N PRO A 28 -28.76 34.09 32.81
CA PRO A 28 -27.41 33.73 32.36
C PRO A 28 -27.08 32.23 32.50
N ARG A 29 -27.87 31.49 33.28
CA ARG A 29 -27.72 30.04 33.51
C ARG A 29 -28.03 29.21 32.25
N TRP A 30 -28.90 29.71 31.36
CA TRP A 30 -29.20 29.01 30.11
C TRP A 30 -28.06 29.13 29.09
N LEU A 31 -27.46 30.31 28.98
CA LEU A 31 -26.30 30.53 28.09
C LEU A 31 -25.06 29.78 28.59
N LEU A 32 -24.81 29.74 29.90
CA LEU A 32 -23.77 28.88 30.48
C LEU A 32 -24.07 27.40 30.23
N GLY A 33 -25.31 26.96 30.41
CA GLY A 33 -25.71 25.57 30.13
C GLY A 33 -25.53 25.19 28.66
N TRP A 34 -25.88 26.08 27.74
CA TRP A 34 -25.64 25.92 26.30
C TRP A 34 -24.14 25.89 25.99
N LEU A 35 -23.34 26.78 26.57
CA LEU A 35 -21.89 26.85 26.33
C LEU A 35 -21.17 25.61 26.88
N ILE A 36 -21.57 25.13 28.07
CA ILE A 36 -21.09 23.87 28.65
C ILE A 36 -21.53 22.68 27.78
N GLY A 37 -22.79 22.62 27.34
CA GLY A 37 -23.28 21.55 26.48
C GLY A 37 -22.54 21.49 25.14
N THR A 38 -22.30 22.65 24.53
CA THR A 38 -21.54 22.75 23.28
C THR A 38 -20.08 22.38 23.48
N ALA A 39 -19.47 22.76 24.61
CA ALA A 39 -18.11 22.36 24.97
C ALA A 39 -17.98 20.86 25.19
N VAL A 40 -18.92 20.24 25.92
CA VAL A 40 -18.97 18.78 26.14
C VAL A 40 -19.15 18.06 24.81
N PHE A 41 -20.06 18.52 23.96
CA PHE A 41 -20.27 17.97 22.63
C PHE A 41 -19.00 18.08 21.77
N GLY A 42 -18.30 19.22 21.84
CA GLY A 42 -17.01 19.42 21.17
C GLY A 42 -15.94 18.44 21.66
N VAL A 43 -15.84 18.19 22.96
CA VAL A 43 -14.91 17.20 23.54
C VAL A 43 -15.26 15.78 23.09
N ILE A 44 -16.55 15.42 23.03
CA ILE A 44 -16.99 14.11 22.53
C ILE A 44 -16.59 13.95 21.05
N LEU A 45 -16.83 14.96 20.22
CA LEU A 45 -16.44 14.92 18.81
C LEU A 45 -14.92 14.83 18.63
N ALA A 46 -14.15 15.58 19.43
CA ALA A 46 -12.69 15.50 19.41
C ALA A 46 -12.19 14.11 19.85
N GLY A 47 -12.82 13.50 20.86
CA GLY A 47 -12.53 12.14 21.30
C GLY A 47 -12.84 11.09 20.23
N LEU A 48 -14.00 11.19 19.57
CA LEU A 48 -14.36 10.33 18.44
C LEU A 48 -13.39 10.49 17.27
N TYR A 49 -13.00 11.73 16.96
CA TYR A 49 -12.02 12.01 15.92
C TYR A 49 -10.64 11.41 16.27
N ALA A 50 -10.20 11.57 17.52
CA ALA A 50 -8.95 10.95 18.00
C ALA A 50 -9.02 9.41 17.96
N LEU A 51 -10.16 8.78 18.27
CA LEU A 51 -10.36 7.34 18.12
C LEU A 51 -10.26 6.88 16.66
N VAL A 52 -10.84 7.63 15.73
CA VAL A 52 -10.72 7.36 14.29
C VAL A 52 -9.27 7.48 13.84
N ILE A 53 -8.56 8.54 14.27
CA ILE A 53 -7.13 8.70 13.98
C ILE A 53 -6.33 7.57 14.61
N ALA A 54 -6.57 7.21 15.86
CA ALA A 54 -5.83 6.14 16.53
C ALA A 54 -6.02 4.79 15.82
N LYS A 55 -7.25 4.47 15.41
CA LYS A 55 -7.54 3.28 14.60
C LYS A 55 -6.85 3.35 13.23
N ASN A 56 -6.85 4.52 12.59
CA ASN A 56 -6.16 4.73 11.33
C ASN A 56 -4.64 4.57 11.52
N LEU A 57 -4.05 5.17 12.55
CA LEU A 57 -2.63 5.14 12.84
C LEU A 57 -2.17 3.71 13.19
N ALA A 58 -3.00 2.95 13.92
CA ALA A 58 -2.77 1.54 14.21
C ALA A 58 -2.78 0.63 12.96
N SER A 59 -3.32 1.09 11.83
CA SER A 59 -3.24 0.37 10.55
C SER A 59 -1.95 0.65 9.76
N TYR A 60 -1.16 1.67 10.13
CA TYR A 60 0.13 1.90 9.49
C TYR A 60 1.16 0.96 10.09
N GLN A 61 1.81 0.18 9.23
CA GLN A 61 2.94 -0.65 9.62
C GLN A 61 4.21 0.22 9.64
N SER A 62 4.98 0.14 10.73
CA SER A 62 6.27 0.83 10.83
C SER A 62 7.23 0.33 9.75
N LEU A 63 7.93 1.24 9.06
CA LEU A 63 8.91 0.92 8.01
C LEU A 63 10.13 0.15 8.51
N GLU A 64 10.34 0.06 9.84
CA GLU A 64 11.49 -0.64 10.43
C GLU A 64 11.43 -2.17 10.27
N GLY A 65 10.29 -2.72 9.83
CA GLY A 65 10.05 -4.16 9.78
C GLY A 65 9.66 -4.72 8.43
N ILE A 66 10.10 -4.17 7.28
CA ILE A 66 9.71 -4.71 5.96
C ILE A 66 10.04 -6.21 5.92
N PRO A 67 9.05 -7.13 5.90
CA PRO A 67 9.30 -8.55 6.02
C PRO A 67 10.04 -9.06 4.79
N THR A 68 10.96 -10.00 5.00
CA THR A 68 11.67 -10.67 3.90
C THR A 68 10.78 -11.80 3.41
N VAL A 69 10.26 -11.67 2.19
CA VAL A 69 9.33 -12.62 1.59
C VAL A 69 10.08 -13.82 1.00
N ALA A 70 11.24 -13.57 0.41
CA ALA A 70 12.08 -14.62 -0.14
C ALA A 70 13.55 -14.18 -0.20
N THR A 71 14.44 -15.14 -0.21
CA THR A 71 15.87 -14.96 -0.45
C THR A 71 16.23 -15.63 -1.77
N ILE A 72 16.95 -14.91 -2.61
CA ILE A 72 17.44 -15.40 -3.90
C ILE A 72 18.95 -15.47 -3.83
N SER A 73 19.50 -16.66 -4.03
CA SER A 73 20.93 -16.83 -4.22
C SER A 73 21.23 -17.25 -5.65
N THR A 74 22.31 -16.72 -6.20
CA THR A 74 22.72 -16.96 -7.58
C THR A 74 24.11 -17.57 -7.59
N GLN A 75 24.28 -18.64 -8.36
CA GLN A 75 25.55 -19.33 -8.55
C GLN A 75 25.80 -19.55 -10.04
N ARG A 76 27.03 -19.28 -10.49
CA ARG A 76 27.39 -19.46 -11.89
C ARG A 76 27.55 -20.94 -12.19
N GLN A 77 26.84 -21.45 -13.20
CA GLN A 77 27.12 -22.78 -13.75
C GLN A 77 28.04 -22.68 -14.97
N THR A 78 27.66 -21.83 -15.93
CA THR A 78 28.38 -21.58 -17.19
C THR A 78 28.23 -20.10 -17.56
N GLU A 79 28.85 -19.67 -18.66
CA GLU A 79 28.61 -18.36 -19.25
C GLU A 79 27.12 -18.11 -19.47
N GLN A 80 26.59 -17.07 -18.82
CA GLN A 80 25.18 -16.65 -18.87
C GLN A 80 24.15 -17.72 -18.48
N ILE A 81 24.57 -18.77 -17.78
CA ILE A 81 23.70 -19.81 -17.21
C ILE A 81 23.95 -19.88 -15.71
N TRP A 82 22.89 -19.65 -14.95
CA TRP A 82 22.94 -19.47 -13.51
C TRP A 82 22.01 -20.44 -12.81
N ARG A 83 22.49 -21.06 -11.72
CA ARG A 83 21.64 -21.72 -10.74
C ARG A 83 21.09 -20.64 -9.82
N VAL A 84 19.78 -20.58 -9.71
CA VAL A 84 19.08 -19.66 -8.82
C VAL A 84 18.30 -20.48 -7.82
N THR A 85 18.60 -20.26 -6.54
CA THR A 85 17.90 -20.90 -5.43
C THR A 85 17.01 -19.85 -4.79
N LEU A 86 15.71 -20.11 -4.81
CA LEU A 86 14.68 -19.30 -4.18
C LEU A 86 14.29 -19.96 -2.86
N GLU A 87 14.49 -19.26 -1.75
CA GLU A 87 14.08 -19.68 -0.42
C GLU A 87 12.96 -18.75 0.07
N THR A 88 11.75 -19.26 0.20
CA THR A 88 10.59 -18.49 0.70
C THR A 88 10.60 -18.47 2.23
N GLU A 89 9.94 -17.47 2.84
CA GLU A 89 9.76 -17.38 4.31
C GLU A 89 9.26 -18.68 4.97
N ASP A 90 8.42 -19.44 4.28
CA ASP A 90 7.91 -20.76 4.73
C ASP A 90 8.97 -21.89 4.74
N GLY A 91 10.25 -21.58 4.44
CA GLY A 91 11.34 -22.54 4.36
C GLY A 91 11.33 -23.42 3.10
N ARG A 92 10.45 -23.11 2.14
CA ARG A 92 10.42 -23.79 0.84
C ARG A 92 11.61 -23.34 0.00
N VAL A 93 12.45 -24.29 -0.40
CA VAL A 93 13.60 -24.06 -1.27
C VAL A 93 13.29 -24.62 -2.65
N GLU A 94 13.35 -23.76 -3.67
CA GLU A 94 13.22 -24.15 -5.07
C GLU A 94 14.47 -23.75 -5.85
N GLU A 95 15.12 -24.76 -6.44
CA GLU A 95 16.23 -24.54 -7.35
C GLU A 95 15.78 -24.53 -8.80
N ARG A 96 16.25 -23.53 -9.53
CA ARG A 96 15.93 -23.31 -10.94
C ARG A 96 17.17 -22.86 -11.70
N THR A 97 17.20 -23.13 -13.00
CA THR A 97 18.26 -22.64 -13.89
C THR A 97 17.71 -21.47 -14.68
N LEU A 98 18.36 -20.32 -14.59
CA LEU A 98 18.05 -19.14 -15.39
C LEU A 98 19.17 -18.85 -16.37
N ARG A 99 18.80 -18.24 -17.49
CA ARG A 99 19.74 -17.72 -18.49
C ARG A 99 19.65 -16.21 -18.57
N GLY A 100 20.78 -15.55 -18.70
CA GLY A 100 20.88 -14.10 -18.80
C GLY A 100 21.99 -13.50 -17.95
N ASP A 101 22.01 -12.18 -17.91
CA ASP A 101 22.92 -11.38 -17.10
C ASP A 101 22.22 -10.77 -15.89
N GLN A 102 20.89 -10.70 -15.93
CA GLN A 102 20.05 -10.07 -14.91
C GLN A 102 18.86 -10.97 -14.59
N TRP A 103 18.35 -10.84 -13.36
CA TRP A 103 17.11 -11.47 -12.94
C TRP A 103 16.08 -10.42 -12.51
N GLN A 104 14.81 -10.76 -12.67
CA GLN A 104 13.67 -9.98 -12.19
C GLN A 104 12.63 -10.93 -11.61
N VAL A 105 11.95 -10.47 -10.56
CA VAL A 105 10.82 -11.17 -9.96
C VAL A 105 9.58 -10.29 -10.02
N ASP A 106 8.49 -10.91 -10.44
CA ASP A 106 7.16 -10.32 -10.44
C ASP A 106 6.37 -10.83 -9.23
N VAL A 107 5.60 -9.94 -8.60
CA VAL A 107 4.70 -10.26 -7.48
C VAL A 107 3.29 -9.79 -7.80
N ARG A 108 2.30 -10.60 -7.44
CA ARG A 108 0.90 -10.19 -7.44
C ARG A 108 0.43 -10.06 -6.00
N MET A 109 -0.21 -8.94 -5.69
CA MET A 109 -0.80 -8.67 -4.39
C MET A 109 -2.28 -8.36 -4.55
N SER A 110 -3.09 -8.86 -3.64
CA SER A 110 -4.49 -8.52 -3.52
C SER A 110 -4.72 -7.84 -2.17
N ARG A 111 -5.19 -6.60 -2.21
CA ARG A 111 -5.54 -5.83 -1.00
C ARG A 111 -7.05 -5.61 -0.94
N PHE A 112 -7.57 -5.56 0.28
CA PHE A 112 -8.97 -5.23 0.51
C PHE A 112 -9.10 -3.73 0.80
N SER A 113 -10.02 -3.07 0.11
CA SER A 113 -10.27 -1.63 0.21
C SER A 113 -11.66 -1.32 0.75
N GLY A 114 -11.90 -0.07 1.15
CA GLY A 114 -13.20 0.37 1.69
C GLY A 114 -13.61 -0.36 2.97
N PRO A 115 -14.89 -0.74 3.15
CA PRO A 115 -15.39 -1.37 4.38
C PRO A 115 -14.74 -2.72 4.68
N LEU A 116 -14.29 -3.49 3.68
CA LEU A 116 -13.53 -4.73 3.90
C LEU A 116 -12.13 -4.46 4.45
N GLY A 117 -11.51 -3.34 4.07
CA GLY A 117 -10.24 -2.90 4.66
C GLY A 117 -10.34 -2.64 6.17
N TRP A 118 -11.53 -2.28 6.68
CA TRP A 118 -11.75 -2.06 8.11
C TRP A 118 -11.83 -3.34 8.94
N LEU A 119 -12.00 -4.49 8.29
CA LEU A 119 -12.03 -5.80 8.95
C LEU A 119 -10.63 -6.30 9.32
N GLY A 120 -9.57 -5.56 8.99
CA GLY A 120 -8.19 -5.91 9.35
C GLY A 120 -7.69 -7.15 8.61
N ILE A 121 -8.26 -7.47 7.45
CA ILE A 121 -7.81 -8.59 6.63
C ILE A 121 -6.46 -8.20 6.01
N SER A 122 -5.41 -8.94 6.38
CA SER A 122 -4.07 -8.73 5.83
C SER A 122 -4.06 -8.90 4.31
N PRO A 123 -3.33 -8.06 3.56
CA PRO A 123 -3.20 -8.22 2.12
C PRO A 123 -2.53 -9.56 1.80
N ALA A 124 -3.05 -10.25 0.79
CA ALA A 124 -2.47 -11.49 0.31
C ALA A 124 -1.45 -11.19 -0.79
N TYR A 125 -0.29 -11.85 -0.76
CA TYR A 125 0.75 -11.72 -1.77
C TYR A 125 1.17 -13.09 -2.31
N ARG A 126 1.66 -13.12 -3.54
CA ARG A 126 2.33 -14.29 -4.13
C ARG A 126 3.35 -13.88 -5.17
N LEU A 127 4.45 -14.65 -5.24
CA LEU A 127 5.43 -14.53 -6.32
C LEU A 127 4.84 -15.15 -7.59
N ASP A 128 4.96 -14.45 -8.71
CA ASP A 128 4.28 -14.79 -9.96
C ASP A 128 5.24 -15.45 -10.96
N SER A 129 6.30 -14.74 -11.33
CA SER A 129 7.34 -15.26 -12.21
C SER A 129 8.72 -14.75 -11.84
N LEU A 130 9.72 -15.57 -12.17
CA LEU A 130 11.13 -15.25 -12.11
C LEU A 130 11.69 -15.35 -13.52
N SER A 131 12.21 -14.23 -14.03
CA SER A 131 12.73 -14.14 -15.38
C SER A 131 14.20 -13.73 -15.41
N GLY A 132 14.91 -14.26 -16.40
CA GLY A 132 16.27 -13.87 -16.75
C GLY A 132 16.27 -12.95 -17.96
N ARG A 133 17.12 -11.91 -17.94
CA ARG A 133 17.25 -10.94 -19.03
C ARG A 133 18.71 -10.77 -19.43
N TYR A 134 18.93 -10.61 -20.74
CA TYR A 134 20.23 -10.25 -21.31
C TYR A 134 20.36 -8.73 -21.39
N THR A 135 21.57 -8.22 -21.13
CA THR A 135 21.85 -6.78 -21.21
C THR A 135 21.86 -6.30 -22.67
N SER A 136 22.36 -7.13 -23.58
CA SER A 136 22.41 -6.82 -25.01
C SER A 136 21.06 -7.05 -25.68
N LEU A 137 20.56 -6.03 -26.39
CA LEU A 137 19.32 -6.10 -27.18
C LEU A 137 19.42 -7.12 -28.33
N GLU A 138 20.58 -7.19 -28.99
CA GLU A 138 20.83 -8.15 -30.07
C GLU A 138 20.79 -9.59 -29.55
N GLN A 139 21.37 -9.80 -28.37
CA GLN A 139 21.35 -11.11 -27.71
C GLN A 139 19.94 -11.46 -27.22
N SER A 140 19.19 -10.49 -26.68
CA SER A 140 17.82 -10.72 -26.22
C SER A 140 16.84 -11.13 -27.33
N ARG A 141 17.16 -10.84 -28.60
CA ARG A 141 16.35 -11.23 -29.77
C ARG A 141 16.63 -12.64 -30.27
N THR A 142 17.85 -13.10 -30.12
CA THR A 142 18.33 -14.36 -30.73
C THR A 142 18.55 -15.47 -29.69
N ALA A 143 18.87 -15.10 -28.46
CA ALA A 143 19.11 -16.05 -27.37
C ALA A 143 17.80 -16.48 -26.69
N PRO A 144 17.75 -17.74 -26.20
CA PRO A 144 16.61 -18.24 -25.45
C PRO A 144 16.43 -17.45 -24.14
N GLN A 145 15.25 -16.87 -23.95
CA GLN A 145 14.84 -16.22 -22.69
C GLN A 145 14.28 -17.28 -21.73
N THR A 146 14.52 -17.10 -20.43
CA THR A 146 14.00 -18.00 -19.40
C THR A 146 13.02 -17.23 -18.52
N GLU A 147 11.77 -17.64 -18.54
CA GLU A 147 10.74 -17.19 -17.60
C GLU A 147 10.16 -18.42 -16.90
N ILE A 148 10.18 -18.39 -15.58
CA ILE A 148 9.72 -19.49 -14.73
C ILE A 148 8.55 -18.97 -13.92
N SER A 149 7.38 -19.57 -14.14
CA SER A 149 6.22 -19.32 -13.28
C SER A 149 6.48 -19.90 -11.89
N LEU A 150 6.36 -19.05 -10.87
CA LEU A 150 6.40 -19.43 -9.45
C LEU A 150 4.98 -19.63 -8.89
N ALA A 151 3.96 -19.16 -9.61
CA ALA A 151 2.58 -19.27 -9.17
C ALA A 151 2.05 -20.72 -9.32
N PRO A 152 1.36 -21.26 -8.30
CA PRO A 152 0.64 -22.52 -8.45
C PRO A 152 -0.49 -22.37 -9.47
N ASN A 153 -0.77 -23.43 -10.24
CA ASN A 153 -1.90 -23.51 -11.17
C ASN A 153 -3.23 -23.50 -10.41
N SER A 154 -3.72 -22.32 -10.04
CA SER A 154 -5.05 -22.15 -9.48
C SER A 154 -6.07 -21.95 -10.59
N ARG A 155 -7.20 -22.67 -10.53
CA ARG A 155 -8.34 -22.49 -11.44
C ARG A 155 -9.11 -21.19 -11.19
N LEU A 156 -8.94 -20.59 -10.01
CA LEU A 156 -9.60 -19.35 -9.59
C LEU A 156 -8.54 -18.37 -9.10
N ASP A 157 -8.47 -17.22 -9.76
CA ASP A 157 -7.51 -16.17 -9.48
C ASP A 157 -8.25 -14.85 -9.20
N LEU A 158 -8.41 -14.52 -7.91
CA LEU A 158 -9.09 -13.29 -7.47
C LEU A 158 -8.46 -12.02 -8.05
N TRP A 159 -7.14 -12.03 -8.26
CA TRP A 159 -6.43 -10.90 -8.85
C TRP A 159 -6.82 -10.69 -10.32
N GLN A 160 -6.96 -11.80 -11.07
CA GLN A 160 -7.38 -11.75 -12.46
C GLN A 160 -8.86 -11.38 -12.61
N LEU A 161 -9.71 -11.90 -11.72
CA LEU A 161 -11.13 -11.52 -11.67
C LEU A 161 -11.30 -10.04 -11.40
N ASP A 162 -10.55 -9.47 -10.46
CA ASP A 162 -10.59 -8.04 -10.19
C ASP A 162 -10.18 -7.20 -11.41
N ARG A 163 -9.08 -7.57 -12.08
CA ARG A 163 -8.63 -6.91 -13.32
C ARG A 163 -9.65 -6.96 -14.46
N GLN A 164 -10.50 -7.98 -14.50
CA GLN A 164 -11.49 -8.16 -15.56
C GLN A 164 -12.86 -7.54 -15.20
N LEU A 165 -13.27 -7.67 -13.94
CA LEU A 165 -14.64 -7.35 -13.48
C LEU A 165 -14.71 -6.11 -12.58
N HIS A 166 -13.56 -5.54 -12.17
CA HIS A 166 -13.46 -4.42 -11.22
C HIS A 166 -14.25 -4.72 -9.93
N LEU A 167 -13.76 -5.66 -9.14
CA LEU A 167 -14.49 -6.11 -7.96
C LEU A 167 -14.58 -4.98 -6.93
N PRO A 168 -15.75 -4.76 -6.32
CA PRO A 168 -15.86 -3.78 -5.25
C PRO A 168 -15.02 -4.27 -4.06
N PHE A 169 -14.26 -3.36 -3.46
CA PHE A 169 -13.52 -3.60 -2.20
C PHE A 169 -12.34 -4.58 -2.29
N VAL A 170 -12.00 -5.05 -3.48
CA VAL A 170 -10.78 -5.81 -3.76
C VAL A 170 -9.97 -5.01 -4.77
N GLU A 171 -8.67 -4.97 -4.59
CA GLU A 171 -7.78 -4.33 -5.55
C GLU A 171 -6.57 -5.22 -5.81
N GLY A 172 -6.44 -5.66 -7.05
CA GLY A 172 -5.31 -6.42 -7.56
C GLY A 172 -4.17 -5.51 -7.98
N VAL A 173 -3.09 -5.50 -7.21
CA VAL A 173 -1.87 -4.74 -7.47
C VAL A 173 -0.79 -5.66 -8.00
N SER A 174 -0.08 -5.27 -9.07
CA SER A 174 1.13 -5.96 -9.52
C SER A 174 2.36 -5.17 -9.12
N GLY A 175 3.35 -5.86 -8.57
CA GLY A 175 4.66 -5.30 -8.27
C GLY A 175 5.74 -6.01 -9.08
N LYS A 176 6.78 -5.27 -9.46
CA LYS A 176 7.98 -5.84 -10.08
C LYS A 176 9.19 -5.39 -9.29
N VAL A 177 10.14 -6.31 -9.10
CA VAL A 177 11.46 -5.95 -8.56
C VAL A 177 12.26 -5.25 -9.64
N ALA A 178 13.10 -4.29 -9.26
CA ALA A 178 14.10 -3.73 -10.16
C ALA A 178 15.04 -4.83 -10.69
N PHE A 179 15.56 -4.66 -11.90
CA PHE A 179 16.50 -5.63 -12.49
C PHE A 179 17.76 -5.73 -11.66
N MET A 180 18.07 -6.94 -11.19
CA MET A 180 19.24 -7.19 -10.37
C MET A 180 20.29 -7.97 -11.18
N PRO A 181 21.58 -7.61 -11.07
CA PRO A 181 22.65 -8.32 -11.78
C PRO A 181 22.83 -9.74 -11.23
N MET A 182 23.08 -10.69 -12.13
CA MET A 182 23.49 -12.06 -11.80
C MET A 182 25.00 -12.10 -11.58
N ARG A 183 25.43 -12.50 -10.37
CA ARG A 183 26.84 -12.61 -10.02
C ARG A 183 27.08 -13.83 -9.15
N ASP A 184 28.25 -14.43 -9.32
CA ASP A 184 28.55 -15.69 -8.66
C ASP A 184 28.58 -15.51 -7.13
N GLY A 185 27.84 -16.35 -6.44
CA GLY A 185 27.65 -16.28 -5.00
C GLY A 185 26.88 -15.05 -4.51
N ALA A 186 26.20 -14.29 -5.37
CA ALA A 186 25.42 -13.13 -4.93
C ALA A 186 24.07 -13.57 -4.32
N THR A 187 23.75 -12.99 -3.15
CA THR A 187 22.50 -13.26 -2.43
C THR A 187 21.72 -11.96 -2.24
N PHE A 188 20.43 -12.00 -2.56
CA PHE A 188 19.51 -10.88 -2.45
C PHE A 188 18.30 -11.26 -1.60
N LYS A 189 17.87 -10.36 -0.72
CA LYS A 189 16.65 -10.49 0.06
C LYS A 189 15.54 -9.69 -0.60
N LEU A 190 14.44 -10.36 -0.93
CA LEU A 190 13.22 -9.73 -1.42
C LEU A 190 12.37 -9.27 -0.25
N ARG A 191 12.14 -7.97 -0.14
CA ARG A 191 11.36 -7.34 0.93
C ARG A 191 10.12 -6.68 0.34
N LEU A 192 8.98 -6.92 0.97
CA LEU A 192 7.68 -6.43 0.50
C LEU A 192 7.30 -5.15 1.24
N SER A 193 7.41 -4.02 0.54
CA SER A 193 7.03 -2.69 1.04
C SER A 193 5.60 -2.33 0.60
N ALA A 194 5.05 -1.27 1.20
CA ALA A 194 3.76 -0.71 0.79
C ALA A 194 3.76 -0.21 -0.68
N ALA A 195 4.92 0.12 -1.23
CA ALA A 195 5.08 0.56 -2.63
C ALA A 195 5.32 -0.60 -3.61
N GLY A 196 5.54 -1.83 -3.11
CA GLY A 196 5.85 -3.00 -3.93
C GLY A 196 7.05 -3.79 -3.40
N LEU A 197 7.64 -4.61 -4.27
CA LEU A 197 8.71 -5.54 -3.92
C LEU A 197 10.09 -4.92 -4.20
N VAL A 198 10.99 -5.00 -3.24
CA VAL A 198 12.35 -4.45 -3.33
C VAL A 198 13.37 -5.56 -3.09
N ALA A 199 14.39 -5.65 -3.93
CA ALA A 199 15.55 -6.51 -3.71
C ALA A 199 16.64 -5.74 -2.97
N VAL A 200 17.14 -6.31 -1.88
CA VAL A 200 18.23 -5.74 -1.08
C VAL A 200 19.41 -6.71 -1.10
N PRO A 201 20.64 -6.26 -1.42
CA PRO A 201 21.82 -7.11 -1.42
C PRO A 201 22.13 -7.60 0.00
N ALA A 202 22.25 -8.91 0.17
CA ALA A 202 22.45 -9.56 1.47
C ALA A 202 23.93 -9.84 1.79
N ASN A 203 24.81 -9.84 0.78
CA ASN A 203 26.24 -10.11 0.93
C ASN A 203 27.11 -9.14 0.11
N ASP A 204 28.43 -9.22 0.32
CA ASP A 204 29.40 -8.36 -0.37
C ASP A 204 29.40 -8.55 -1.88
N GLN A 205 29.20 -9.79 -2.36
CA GLN A 205 29.13 -10.07 -3.80
C GLN A 205 27.92 -9.39 -4.45
N ALA A 206 26.76 -9.42 -3.80
CA ALA A 206 25.57 -8.71 -4.26
C ALA A 206 25.74 -7.20 -4.21
N ARG A 207 26.35 -6.66 -3.14
CA ARG A 207 26.65 -5.21 -3.05
C ARG A 207 27.59 -4.75 -4.15
N ALA A 208 28.67 -5.49 -4.39
CA ALA A 208 29.62 -5.20 -5.45
C ALA A 208 28.96 -5.27 -6.83
N ALA A 209 28.06 -6.24 -7.06
CA ALA A 209 27.32 -6.37 -8.30
C ALA A 209 26.44 -5.14 -8.60
N VAL A 210 25.73 -4.63 -7.58
CA VAL A 210 24.89 -3.43 -7.71
C VAL A 210 25.73 -2.17 -7.90
N GLN A 211 26.83 -2.00 -7.15
CA GLN A 211 27.70 -0.83 -7.28
C GLN A 211 28.39 -0.74 -8.64
N LEU A 212 28.82 -1.87 -9.21
CA LEU A 212 29.42 -1.92 -10.55
C LEU A 212 28.41 -1.62 -11.66
N TRP A 213 27.12 -1.70 -11.37
CA TRP A 213 26.05 -1.44 -12.31
C TRP A 213 25.64 0.04 -12.36
N ASP A 214 25.75 0.75 -11.24
CA ASP A 214 25.43 2.18 -11.15
C ASP A 214 26.57 3.10 -11.66
N GLN A 215 27.71 2.52 -12.09
CA GLN A 215 28.85 3.22 -12.68
C GLN A 215 28.82 3.16 -14.21
#